data_AF-A0A5S3XQ65-F1
#
_entry.id   AF-A0A5S3XQ65-F1
#
_cell.length_a   1.000
_cell.length_b   1.000
_cell.length_c   1.000
_cell.angle_alpha   90.00
_cell.angle_beta   90.00
_cell.angle_gamma   90.00
#
_symmetry.space_group_name_H-M   'P 1'
#
loop_
_entity.id
_entity.type
_entity.pdbx_description
1 polymer ?
#
loop_
_entity_poly.entity_id
_entity_poly.type
_entity_poly.pdbx_seq_one_letter_code
_entity_poly.pdbx_strand_id
1 'polypeptide(L)'
;DILIDQFYKNSYDSGKKQYLIPYFMSCHPGTKDEDIVYMELWFKAHDFKRAQVHNFYRSPMANETTIYHTEMNSLRNIKINTEQVTDPKGARQRRLHKANLRYHDPAGWPMN
;
A
#
# COMPACT_ATOMS: atom_id res chain seq x y z
N ASP A 1 5.50 -20.37 6.65
CA ASP A 1 4.91 -19.30 7.49
C ASP A 1 3.62 -19.91 8.01
N ILE A 2 3.46 -20.05 9.33
CA ILE A 2 2.50 -20.98 9.94
C ILE A 2 1.07 -20.74 9.41
N LEU A 3 0.69 -19.48 9.19
CA LEU A 3 -0.62 -19.12 8.67
C LEU A 3 -0.83 -19.51 7.20
N ILE A 4 0.21 -19.34 6.37
CA ILE A 4 0.19 -19.72 4.95
C ILE A 4 0.06 -21.24 4.84
N ASP A 5 0.82 -21.97 5.65
CA ASP A 5 0.84 -23.43 5.65
C ASP A 5 -0.53 -23.99 6.11
N GLN A 6 -1.12 -23.39 7.16
CA GLN A 6 -2.48 -23.71 7.61
C GLN A 6 -3.55 -23.41 6.57
N PHE A 7 -3.44 -22.29 5.85
CA PHE A 7 -4.39 -21.92 4.79
C PHE A 7 -4.41 -22.96 3.66
N TYR A 8 -3.25 -23.36 3.15
CA TYR A 8 -3.18 -24.34 2.07
C TYR A 8 -3.64 -25.72 2.50
N LYS A 9 -3.29 -26.15 3.73
CA LYS A 9 -3.78 -27.41 4.29
C LYS A 9 -5.31 -27.43 4.38
N ASN A 10 -5.93 -26.40 4.98
CA ASN A 10 -7.39 -26.33 5.12
C ASN A 10 -8.10 -26.21 3.77
N SER A 11 -7.48 -25.52 2.79
CA SER A 11 -8.01 -25.43 1.42
C SER A 11 -8.03 -26.80 0.74
N TYR A 12 -6.95 -27.58 0.90
CA TYR A 12 -6.85 -28.96 0.41
C TYR A 12 -7.89 -29.87 1.09
N ASP A 13 -7.95 -29.85 2.43
CA ASP A 13 -8.87 -30.68 3.23
C ASP A 13 -10.34 -30.37 2.92
N SER A 14 -10.67 -29.13 2.55
CA SER A 14 -12.02 -28.72 2.16
C SER A 14 -12.35 -28.92 0.67
N GLY A 15 -11.39 -29.39 -0.13
CA GLY A 15 -11.55 -29.60 -1.58
C GLY A 15 -11.77 -28.30 -2.38
N LYS A 16 -11.43 -27.13 -1.82
CA LYS A 16 -11.64 -25.83 -2.46
C LYS A 16 -10.37 -25.35 -3.16
N LYS A 17 -10.53 -24.81 -4.38
CA LYS A 17 -9.46 -24.10 -5.09
C LYS A 17 -9.35 -22.67 -4.57
N GLN A 18 -8.59 -22.48 -3.50
CA GLN A 18 -8.34 -21.16 -2.90
C GLN A 18 -6.87 -20.78 -3.07
N TYR A 19 -6.60 -19.49 -3.17
CA TYR A 19 -5.26 -18.95 -3.40
C TYR A 19 -5.03 -17.75 -2.49
N LEU A 20 -3.80 -17.59 -2.03
CA LEU A 20 -3.39 -16.38 -1.31
C LEU A 20 -3.14 -15.27 -2.34
N ILE A 21 -3.98 -14.23 -2.32
CA ILE A 21 -3.80 -13.04 -3.14
C ILE A 21 -3.39 -11.90 -2.22
N PRO A 22 -2.13 -11.46 -2.26
CA PRO A 22 -1.66 -10.37 -1.41
C PRO A 22 -2.20 -9.03 -1.90
N TYR A 23 -2.74 -8.24 -0.97
CA TYR A 23 -3.35 -6.93 -1.22
C TYR A 23 -2.41 -5.80 -0.79
N PHE A 24 -2.26 -4.79 -1.64
CA PHE A 24 -1.41 -3.64 -1.34
C PHE A 24 -2.20 -2.33 -1.34
N MET A 25 -1.90 -1.49 -0.36
CA MET A 25 -2.37 -0.10 -0.32
C MET A 25 -1.23 0.83 -0.70
N SER A 26 -1.46 1.65 -1.71
CA SER A 26 -0.59 2.76 -2.10
C SER A 26 -1.06 4.07 -1.45
N CYS A 27 -0.23 5.09 -1.46
CA CYS A 27 -0.60 6.43 -1.00
C CYS A 27 -1.05 6.49 0.47
N HIS A 28 -0.49 5.63 1.32
CA HIS A 28 -0.77 5.64 2.75
C HIS A 28 -0.27 6.96 3.38
N PRO A 29 -0.94 7.51 4.41
CA PRO A 29 -0.44 8.71 5.08
C PRO A 29 1.02 8.57 5.51
N GLY A 30 1.81 9.61 5.24
CA GLY A 30 3.26 9.64 5.42
C GLY A 30 4.12 8.92 4.37
N THR A 31 3.52 8.32 3.33
CA THR A 31 4.27 7.66 2.24
C THR A 31 4.92 8.70 1.34
N LYS A 32 6.24 8.59 1.16
CA LYS A 32 7.02 9.39 0.20
C LYS A 32 7.13 8.69 -1.14
N ASP A 33 7.49 9.44 -2.18
CA ASP A 33 7.69 8.89 -3.52
C ASP A 33 8.83 7.86 -3.51
N GLU A 34 9.89 8.10 -2.73
CA GLU A 34 11.02 7.20 -2.56
C GLU A 34 10.61 5.86 -1.96
N ASP A 35 9.70 5.84 -0.99
CA ASP A 35 9.21 4.60 -0.35
C ASP A 35 8.54 3.68 -1.37
N ILE A 36 7.78 4.27 -2.29
CA ILE A 36 7.12 3.52 -3.37
C ILE A 36 8.13 3.00 -4.38
N VAL A 37 9.15 3.78 -4.71
CA VAL A 37 10.25 3.35 -5.60
C VAL A 37 11.03 2.18 -4.96
N TYR A 38 11.35 2.25 -3.67
CA TYR A 38 11.99 1.15 -2.96
C TYR A 38 11.13 -0.12 -2.99
N MET A 39 9.81 0.02 -2.78
CA MET A 39 8.90 -1.11 -2.89
C MET A 39 8.93 -1.68 -4.31
N GLU A 40 8.78 -0.84 -5.34
CA GLU A 40 8.83 -1.26 -6.75
C GLU A 40 10.09 -2.06 -7.08
N LEU A 41 11.26 -1.57 -6.68
CA LEU A 41 12.54 -2.26 -6.89
C LEU A 41 12.56 -3.61 -6.18
N TRP A 42 12.08 -3.67 -4.94
CA TRP A 42 11.97 -4.93 -4.20
C TRP A 42 11.09 -5.93 -4.96
N PHE A 43 9.94 -5.50 -5.48
CA PHE A 43 9.05 -6.38 -6.23
C PHE A 43 9.63 -6.86 -7.55
N LYS A 44 10.39 -6.00 -8.24
CA LYS A 44 11.12 -6.38 -9.46
C LYS A 44 12.20 -7.42 -9.15
N ALA A 45 12.94 -7.23 -8.06
CA ALA A 45 14.00 -8.16 -7.65
C ALA A 45 13.48 -9.56 -7.26
N HIS A 46 12.24 -9.67 -6.81
CA HIS A 46 11.62 -10.93 -6.37
C HIS A 46 10.60 -11.50 -7.37
N ASP A 47 10.55 -10.99 -8.61
CA ASP A 47 9.53 -11.30 -9.64
C ASP A 47 8.09 -11.31 -9.10
N PHE A 48 7.81 -10.40 -8.16
CA PHE A 48 6.55 -10.39 -7.45
C PHE A 48 5.54 -9.49 -8.17
N LYS A 49 4.69 -10.14 -8.97
CA LYS A 49 3.63 -9.49 -9.76
C LYS A 49 2.35 -9.36 -8.93
N ARG A 50 1.93 -8.12 -8.66
CA ARG A 50 0.75 -7.80 -7.85
C ARG A 50 -0.42 -7.36 -8.71
N ALA A 51 -1.50 -8.13 -8.70
CA ALA A 51 -2.73 -7.73 -9.37
C ALA A 51 -3.55 -6.72 -8.55
N GLN A 52 -3.50 -6.80 -7.21
CA GLN A 52 -4.42 -6.07 -6.34
C GLN A 52 -3.73 -4.94 -5.60
N VAL A 53 -3.80 -3.73 -6.18
CA VAL A 53 -3.33 -2.49 -5.57
C VAL A 53 -4.48 -1.48 -5.51
N HIS A 54 -4.73 -0.94 -4.33
CA HIS A 54 -5.70 0.13 -4.11
C HIS A 54 -5.01 1.38 -3.55
N ASN A 55 -5.61 2.54 -3.75
CA ASN A 55 -5.13 3.74 -3.07
C ASN A 55 -5.69 3.75 -1.66
N PHE A 56 -4.95 4.30 -0.71
CA PHE A 56 -5.43 4.48 0.65
C PHE A 56 -6.83 5.13 0.64
N TYR A 57 -7.74 4.49 1.37
CA TYR A 57 -9.09 4.96 1.62
C TYR A 57 -9.17 5.40 3.09
N ARG A 58 -9.84 6.52 3.33
CA ARG A 58 -9.97 7.12 4.66
C ARG A 58 -11.06 6.39 5.43
N SER A 59 -10.70 5.29 6.08
CA SER A 59 -11.63 4.58 6.96
C SER A 59 -11.98 5.46 8.16
N PRO A 60 -13.27 5.64 8.51
CA PRO A 60 -13.65 6.27 9.77
C PRO A 60 -12.96 5.56 10.95
N MET A 61 -12.63 6.33 11.99
CA MET A 61 -11.98 5.84 13.22
C MET A 61 -10.57 5.23 13.02
N ALA A 62 -9.99 5.26 11.82
CA ALA A 62 -8.62 4.85 11.59
C ALA A 62 -7.65 5.99 11.92
N ASN A 63 -6.52 5.64 12.54
CA ASN A 63 -5.51 6.61 12.94
C ASN A 63 -4.89 7.31 11.72
N GLU A 64 -4.72 6.56 10.64
CA GLU A 64 -4.27 7.02 9.33
C GLU A 64 -5.19 8.12 8.79
N THR A 65 -6.49 8.01 9.01
CA THR A 65 -7.44 9.06 8.60
C THR A 65 -7.23 10.33 9.41
N THR A 66 -6.92 10.24 10.70
CA THR A 66 -6.54 11.40 11.52
C THR A 66 -5.27 12.05 10.97
N ILE A 67 -4.22 11.25 10.68
CA ILE A 67 -2.98 11.74 10.08
C ILE A 67 -3.30 12.43 8.74
N TYR A 68 -4.11 11.80 7.88
CA TYR A 68 -4.52 12.35 6.59
C TYR A 68 -5.12 13.77 6.70
N HIS A 69 -5.95 14.01 7.70
CA HIS A 69 -6.64 15.28 7.88
C HIS A 69 -5.81 16.32 8.64
N THR A 70 -5.00 15.89 9.59
CA THR A 70 -4.25 16.79 10.48
C THR A 70 -2.83 17.05 10.03
N GLU A 71 -2.28 16.19 9.16
CA GLU A 71 -0.87 16.17 8.76
C GLU A 71 0.07 16.07 9.97
N MET A 72 -0.43 15.50 11.08
CA MET A 72 0.32 15.32 12.33
C MET A 72 0.42 13.85 12.66
N ASN A 73 1.57 13.43 13.16
CA ASN A 73 1.76 12.06 13.63
C ASN A 73 1.01 11.82 14.94
N SER A 74 -0.22 11.32 14.84
CA SER A 74 -1.10 11.02 15.98
C SER A 74 -0.66 9.85 16.86
N LEU A 75 0.41 9.12 16.48
CA LEU A 75 1.03 8.11 17.34
C LEU A 75 2.02 8.72 18.35
N ARG A 76 2.31 10.01 18.25
CA ARG A 76 3.24 10.73 19.13
C ARG A 76 2.55 11.92 19.78
N ASN A 77 3.07 12.33 20.93
CA ASN A 77 2.60 13.55 21.59
C ASN A 77 2.84 14.77 20.69
N ILE A 78 1.75 15.49 20.41
CA ILE A 78 1.77 16.69 19.56
C ILE A 78 2.24 17.88 20.40
N LYS A 79 3.34 18.49 19.98
CA LYS A 79 3.91 19.74 20.50
C LYS A 79 3.90 20.83 19.41
N ILE A 80 4.15 22.07 19.79
CA ILE A 80 4.16 23.24 18.89
C ILE A 80 5.13 23.06 17.70
N ASN A 81 6.23 22.32 17.88
CA ASN A 81 7.24 22.08 16.84
C ASN A 81 7.22 20.64 16.31
N THR A 82 6.05 19.99 16.24
CA THR A 82 5.96 18.63 15.70
C THR A 82 6.15 18.67 14.18
N GLU A 83 6.97 17.75 13.67
CA GLU A 83 7.16 17.58 12.22
C GLU A 83 5.82 17.20 11.56
N GLN A 84 5.53 17.85 10.44
CA GLN A 84 4.35 17.54 9.65
C GLN A 84 4.57 16.27 8.83
N VAL A 85 3.55 15.43 8.79
CA VAL A 85 3.48 14.25 7.95
C VAL A 85 2.88 14.67 6.61
N THR A 86 3.69 14.62 5.55
CA THR A 86 3.21 14.89 4.20
C THR A 86 2.46 13.69 3.64
N ASP A 87 1.26 13.93 3.12
CA ASP A 87 0.42 12.87 2.56
C ASP A 87 0.24 12.98 1.05
N PRO A 88 0.23 11.84 0.33
CA PRO A 88 -0.04 11.81 -1.11
C PRO A 88 -1.53 12.01 -1.41
N LYS A 89 -1.97 13.27 -1.36
CA LYS A 89 -3.36 13.71 -1.62
C LYS A 89 -3.62 13.98 -3.11
N GLY A 90 -2.60 14.38 -3.86
CA GLY A 90 -2.73 14.79 -5.26
C GLY A 90 -3.06 13.64 -6.21
N ALA A 91 -3.97 13.87 -7.16
CA ALA A 91 -4.39 12.85 -8.11
C ALA A 91 -3.23 12.28 -8.96
N ARG A 92 -2.29 13.15 -9.39
CA ARG A 92 -1.11 12.74 -10.16
C ARG A 92 -0.20 11.82 -9.35
N GLN A 93 0.16 12.22 -8.13
CA GLN A 93 1.01 11.44 -7.23
C GLN A 93 0.36 10.09 -6.88
N ARG A 94 -0.95 10.09 -6.61
CA ARG A 94 -1.70 8.86 -6.32
C ARG A 94 -1.74 7.89 -7.49
N ARG A 95 -1.86 8.41 -8.73
CA ARG A 95 -1.76 7.57 -9.94
C ARG A 95 -0.35 7.01 -10.10
N LEU A 96 0.68 7.83 -9.91
CA LEU A 96 2.07 7.41 -9.98
C LEU A 96 2.37 6.30 -8.96
N HIS A 97 2.01 6.50 -7.69
CA HIS A 97 2.23 5.51 -6.64
C HIS A 97 1.61 4.15 -6.98
N LYS A 98 0.35 4.17 -7.44
CA LYS A 98 -0.35 2.96 -7.86
C LYS A 98 0.29 2.29 -9.08
N ALA A 99 0.77 3.07 -10.04
CA ALA A 99 1.44 2.57 -11.24
C ALA A 99 2.77 1.88 -10.91
N ASN A 100 3.60 2.47 -10.04
CA ASN A 100 4.87 1.87 -9.59
C ASN A 100 4.63 0.54 -8.87
N LEU A 101 3.59 0.45 -8.03
CA LEU A 101 3.18 -0.80 -7.41
C LEU A 101 2.58 -1.81 -8.42
N ARG A 102 2.34 -1.43 -9.66
CA ARG A 102 1.90 -2.30 -10.76
C ARG A 102 2.88 -2.23 -11.92
N TYR A 103 4.19 -2.24 -11.63
CA TYR A 103 5.24 -2.06 -12.64
C TYR A 103 5.12 -2.94 -13.90
N HIS A 104 4.55 -4.14 -13.77
CA HIS A 104 4.38 -5.12 -14.85
C HIS A 104 3.14 -4.86 -15.70
N ASP A 105 2.26 -3.95 -15.30
CA ASP A 105 1.00 -3.65 -16.01
C ASP A 105 1.21 -2.48 -16.98
N PRO A 106 1.12 -2.72 -18.31
CA PRO A 106 1.27 -1.67 -19.32
C PRO A 106 0.26 -0.52 -19.19
N ALA A 107 -0.92 -0.78 -18.60
CA ALA A 107 -1.92 0.27 -18.38
C ALA A 107 -1.45 1.35 -17.40
N GLY A 108 -0.43 1.06 -16.58
CA GLY A 108 0.18 2.02 -15.67
C GLY A 108 1.31 2.86 -16.27
N TRP A 109 1.76 2.58 -17.50
CA TRP A 109 2.95 3.20 -18.10
C TRP A 109 2.74 4.57 -18.76
N PRO A 110 1.60 4.90 -19.40
CA PRO A 110 1.46 6.19 -20.06
C PRO A 110 1.24 7.30 -19.04
N MET A 111 2.28 8.10 -18.83
CA MET A 111 2.25 9.35 -18.07
C MET A 111 2.11 10.52 -19.06
N ASN A 112 1.00 10.54 -19.80
CA ASN A 112 0.60 11.68 -20.65
C ASN A 112 -0.05 12.78 -19.79
#